data_AF-A0A6A5RWY5-F1
#
_entry.id   AF-A0A6A5RWY5-F1
#
_cell.length_a   1.000
_cell.length_b   1.000
_cell.length_c   1.000
_cell.angle_alpha   90.00
_cell.angle_beta   90.00
_cell.angle_gamma   90.00
#
_symmetry.space_group_name_H-M   'P 1'
#
loop_
_entity.id
_entity.type
_entity.pdbx_description
1 polymer ?
#
loop_
_entity_poly.entity_id
_entity_poly.type
_entity_poly.pdbx_seq_one_letter_code
_entity_poly.pdbx_strand_id
1 'polypeptide(L)'
;FVHGPGDEPAEDSEVSSDEESTYDDDHAQYPPPGSGNDTMIGYELLAHKLSELKKGRKDDAVVPAYRKFEQLNHRVLLHLQDEISELEEELRQLDQEIAEASPGAQTGHRHPASRRGDTQFGNDLHRQRLDVLGRVFLKLEQYNKALSAFSEVKQLPSARPSDVEKYRAWMKQRNPIHEAESRFLERQADLVNFSSKRHASIDHSAGTNQHANMWLPLFPFVAFSIVPSLLGRIVVIALISAVGLRTVTSTPEFMAIMTVREWMYTAFM
;
A
#
# COMPACT_ATOMS: atom_id res chain seq x y z
N PHE A 1 61.05 38.13 15.14
CA PHE A 1 60.43 38.86 16.25
C PHE A 1 59.01 38.34 16.41
N VAL A 2 58.54 37.69 17.46
CA VAL A 2 59.10 37.13 18.70
C VAL A 2 58.18 35.95 19.11
N HIS A 3 58.76 34.94 19.76
CA HIS A 3 58.20 33.80 20.51
C HIS A 3 56.87 34.07 21.26
N GLY A 4 56.06 33.08 21.62
CA GLY A 4 56.22 31.62 21.68
C GLY A 4 55.01 30.95 22.37
N PRO A 5 54.97 29.61 22.41
CA PRO A 5 53.86 28.78 22.89
C PRO A 5 54.02 28.41 24.39
N GLY A 6 52.98 27.87 25.03
CA GLY A 6 53.09 27.11 26.28
C GLY A 6 52.08 25.96 26.20
N ASP A 7 52.48 24.68 26.17
CA ASP A 7 53.12 23.85 27.22
C ASP A 7 52.07 23.24 28.18
N GLU A 8 51.59 22.05 27.82
CA GLU A 8 51.32 20.92 28.73
C GLU A 8 52.66 20.18 28.97
N PRO A 9 52.91 19.43 30.08
CA PRO A 9 52.01 18.35 30.55
C PRO A 9 52.04 17.96 32.07
N ALA A 10 51.10 17.05 32.39
CA ALA A 10 51.08 15.97 33.39
C ALA A 10 51.29 16.26 34.90
N GLU A 11 50.33 15.81 35.71
CA GLU A 11 50.62 15.10 36.97
C GLU A 11 49.44 14.18 37.38
N ASP A 12 49.81 12.96 37.74
CA ASP A 12 48.99 11.85 38.21
C ASP A 12 48.42 12.11 39.61
N SER A 13 47.19 11.66 39.85
CA SER A 13 46.72 11.37 41.21
C SER A 13 45.76 10.18 41.20
N GLU A 14 46.32 9.00 41.48
CA GLU A 14 45.61 7.85 42.02
C GLU A 14 44.97 8.22 43.36
N VAL A 15 43.66 7.98 43.51
CA VAL A 15 43.05 7.72 44.81
C VAL A 15 42.04 6.58 44.65
N SER A 16 42.46 5.44 45.21
CA SER A 16 41.65 4.29 45.58
C SER A 16 40.69 4.66 46.72
N SER A 17 39.45 4.18 46.62
CA SER A 17 38.61 3.89 47.79
C SER A 17 37.59 2.83 47.39
N ASP A 18 37.82 1.63 47.91
CA ASP A 18 36.98 0.45 47.84
C ASP A 18 35.67 0.70 48.61
N GLU A 19 34.53 0.62 47.94
CA GLU A 19 33.23 0.40 48.61
C GLU A 19 32.79 -1.04 48.36
N GLU A 20 33.19 -1.89 49.30
CA GLU A 20 32.72 -3.24 49.51
C GLU A 20 31.26 -3.20 49.98
N SER A 21 30.31 -3.48 49.07
CA SER A 21 28.92 -3.74 49.43
C SER A 21 28.67 -5.25 49.45
N THR A 22 28.41 -5.73 50.67
CA THR A 22 27.96 -7.07 51.01
C THR A 22 26.75 -7.47 50.17
N TYR A 23 26.91 -8.48 49.32
CA TYR A 23 25.78 -9.17 48.70
C TYR A 23 25.32 -10.28 49.64
N ASP A 24 24.18 -10.05 50.28
CA ASP A 24 23.42 -11.08 50.98
C ASP A 24 22.99 -12.17 49.98
N ASP A 25 23.45 -13.40 50.22
CA ASP A 25 23.05 -14.62 49.54
C ASP A 25 21.64 -15.01 50.01
N ASP A 26 20.61 -14.35 49.45
CA ASP A 26 19.22 -14.73 49.67
C ASP A 26 18.81 -15.69 48.54
N HIS A 27 18.68 -16.97 48.89
CA HIS A 27 18.26 -18.05 48.00
C HIS A 27 16.87 -17.76 47.41
N ALA A 28 16.83 -17.06 46.27
CA ALA A 28 15.62 -16.86 45.50
C ALA A 28 15.16 -18.20 44.88
N GLN A 29 14.20 -18.79 45.57
CA GLN A 29 13.45 -19.97 45.18
C GLN A 29 12.82 -19.76 43.79
N TYR A 30 13.32 -20.48 42.77
CA TYR A 30 12.71 -20.48 41.44
C TYR A 30 11.27 -21.01 41.54
N PRO A 31 10.25 -20.25 41.12
CA PRO A 31 8.89 -20.78 41.02
C PRO A 31 8.81 -21.82 39.89
N PRO A 32 7.92 -22.83 40.01
CA PRO A 32 7.82 -23.92 39.04
C PRO A 32 7.37 -23.41 37.66
N PRO A 33 7.61 -24.16 36.57
CA PRO A 33 7.32 -23.70 35.21
C PRO A 33 5.80 -23.62 35.01
N GLY A 34 5.26 -22.43 35.23
CA GLY A 34 3.94 -22.04 34.74
C GLY A 34 3.95 -22.01 33.22
N SER A 35 2.85 -22.42 32.60
CA SER A 35 2.63 -22.38 31.16
C SER A 35 3.18 -21.07 30.55
N GLY A 36 4.03 -21.17 29.53
CA GLY A 36 4.90 -20.10 28.97
C GLY A 36 4.25 -18.82 28.45
N ASN A 37 3.01 -18.52 28.84
CA ASN A 37 2.31 -17.27 28.58
C ASN A 37 2.56 -16.21 29.67
N ASP A 38 3.07 -16.59 30.85
CA ASP A 38 3.25 -15.68 32.00
C ASP A 38 4.56 -14.88 31.95
N THR A 39 5.45 -15.20 30.99
CA THR A 39 6.75 -14.53 30.82
C THR A 39 6.75 -13.48 29.72
N MET A 40 5.71 -13.44 28.88
CA MET A 40 5.64 -12.49 27.76
C MET A 40 5.28 -11.08 28.24
N ILE A 41 6.09 -10.10 27.87
CA ILE A 41 5.88 -8.67 28.18
C ILE A 41 6.06 -7.81 26.93
N GLY A 42 5.72 -6.52 27.01
CA GLY A 42 6.05 -5.58 25.93
C GLY A 42 5.33 -5.87 24.61
N TYR A 43 6.06 -5.62 23.52
CA TYR A 43 5.63 -5.96 22.15
C TYR A 43 5.42 -7.45 21.92
N GLU A 44 6.11 -8.33 22.65
CA GLU A 44 5.96 -9.78 22.49
C GLU A 44 4.57 -10.24 22.95
N LEU A 45 4.13 -9.77 24.12
CA LEU A 45 2.77 -10.04 24.62
C LEU A 45 1.70 -9.53 23.65
N LEU A 46 1.89 -8.31 23.11
CA LEU A 46 0.98 -7.73 22.14
C LEU A 46 0.94 -8.54 20.84
N ALA A 47 2.09 -8.86 20.26
CA ALA A 47 2.19 -9.62 19.02
C ALA A 47 1.61 -11.03 19.17
N HIS A 48 1.84 -11.68 20.32
CA HIS A 48 1.24 -12.97 20.65
C HIS A 48 -0.29 -12.86 20.66
N LYS A 49 -0.84 -11.87 21.38
CA LYS A 49 -2.30 -11.65 21.45
C LYS A 49 -2.92 -11.41 20.07
N LEU A 50 -2.33 -10.54 19.27
CA LEU A 50 -2.83 -10.19 17.93
C LEU A 50 -2.78 -11.39 16.97
N SER A 51 -1.90 -12.36 17.23
CA SER A 51 -1.78 -13.59 16.44
C SER A 51 -2.82 -14.66 16.81
N GLU A 52 -3.46 -14.58 17.99
CA GLU A 52 -4.47 -15.53 18.44
C GLU A 52 -5.75 -15.51 17.58
N LEU A 53 -6.04 -14.39 16.92
CA LEU A 53 -7.25 -14.22 16.10
C LEU A 53 -7.38 -15.27 14.98
N LYS A 54 -6.24 -15.80 14.50
CA LYS A 54 -6.20 -16.86 13.49
C LYS A 54 -6.67 -18.23 14.02
N LYS A 55 -6.72 -18.43 15.34
CA LYS A 55 -7.00 -19.73 15.99
C LYS A 55 -8.47 -19.95 16.40
N GLY A 56 -9.40 -19.07 15.99
CA GLY A 56 -10.84 -19.34 16.08
C GLY A 56 -11.50 -19.12 17.46
N ARG A 57 -10.87 -18.38 18.38
CA ARG A 57 -11.45 -18.04 19.69
C ARG A 57 -12.32 -16.78 19.54
N LYS A 58 -13.65 -16.90 19.69
CA LYS A 58 -14.61 -15.93 19.14
C LYS A 58 -15.05 -14.77 20.05
N ASP A 59 -14.81 -14.80 21.35
CA ASP A 59 -15.39 -13.79 22.25
C ASP A 59 -14.37 -12.73 22.76
N ASP A 60 -13.17 -13.17 23.18
CA ASP A 60 -12.06 -12.28 23.66
C ASP A 60 -10.98 -12.00 22.60
N ALA A 61 -11.32 -12.18 21.33
CA ALA A 61 -10.43 -11.93 20.22
C ALA A 61 -10.27 -10.42 19.97
N VAL A 62 -9.03 -9.94 19.99
CA VAL A 62 -8.68 -8.55 19.66
C VAL A 62 -8.25 -8.47 18.21
N VAL A 63 -9.00 -7.71 17.39
CA VAL A 63 -8.69 -7.51 15.98
C VAL A 63 -7.53 -6.52 15.84
N PRO A 64 -6.44 -6.88 15.14
CA PRO A 64 -5.35 -5.94 14.89
C PRO A 64 -5.82 -4.73 14.08
N ALA A 65 -5.53 -3.55 14.62
CA ALA A 65 -5.77 -2.26 13.98
C ALA A 65 -4.44 -1.52 13.80
N TYR A 66 -4.27 -0.84 12.67
CA TYR A 66 -3.08 -0.05 12.34
C TYR A 66 -3.50 1.30 11.75
N ARG A 67 -2.62 2.31 11.80
CA ARG A 67 -2.90 3.61 11.21
C ARG A 67 -2.63 3.63 9.70
N LYS A 68 -3.49 4.31 8.93
CA LYS A 68 -3.28 4.61 7.50
C LYS A 68 -2.25 5.71 7.28
N PHE A 69 -2.09 6.60 8.26
CA PHE A 69 -1.24 7.79 8.17
C PHE A 69 -1.58 8.67 6.94
N GLU A 70 -2.87 8.83 6.63
CA GLU A 70 -3.33 9.50 5.40
C GLU A 70 -2.73 10.91 5.23
N GLN A 71 -2.82 11.74 6.26
CA GLN A 71 -2.26 13.10 6.21
C GLN A 71 -0.74 13.09 6.01
N LEU A 72 -0.01 12.17 6.64
CA LEU A 72 1.44 12.10 6.53
C LEU A 72 1.86 11.61 5.15
N ASN A 73 1.18 10.60 4.61
CA ASN A 73 1.38 10.12 3.24
C ASN A 73 1.13 11.23 2.22
N HIS A 74 0.06 12.02 2.38
CA HIS A 74 -0.17 13.19 1.53
C HIS A 74 0.98 14.20 1.60
N ARG A 75 1.53 14.50 2.78
CA ARG A 75 2.69 15.39 2.91
C ARG A 75 3.93 14.86 2.21
N VAL A 76 4.21 13.56 2.33
CA VAL A 76 5.34 12.92 1.64
C VAL A 76 5.16 12.98 0.13
N LEU A 77 3.95 12.66 -0.37
CA LEU A 77 3.67 12.72 -1.81
C LEU A 77 3.77 14.14 -2.36
N LEU A 78 3.24 15.13 -1.65
CA LEU A 78 3.34 16.54 -2.05
C LEU A 78 4.79 17.01 -2.07
N HIS A 79 5.60 16.61 -1.09
CA HIS A 79 7.02 16.93 -1.06
C HIS A 79 7.77 16.31 -2.25
N LEU A 80 7.51 15.04 -2.57
CA LEU A 80 8.12 14.39 -3.74
C LEU A 80 7.67 15.03 -5.07
N GLN A 81 6.42 15.48 -5.16
CA GLN A 81 5.92 16.20 -6.34
C GLN A 81 6.66 17.53 -6.55
N ASP A 82 6.90 18.26 -5.47
CA ASP A 82 7.64 19.52 -5.50
C ASP A 82 9.09 19.31 -5.94
N GLU A 83 9.80 18.33 -5.33
CA GLU A 83 11.17 17.99 -5.73
C GLU A 83 11.26 17.56 -7.20
N ILE A 84 10.27 16.82 -7.72
CA ILE A 84 10.21 16.46 -9.15
C ILE A 84 9.99 17.71 -10.00
N SER A 85 9.13 18.62 -9.56
CA SER A 85 8.85 19.87 -10.28
C SER A 85 10.08 20.78 -10.37
N GLU A 86 10.87 20.87 -9.30
CA GLU A 86 12.16 21.57 -9.30
C GLU A 86 13.14 20.97 -10.32
N LEU A 87 13.23 19.63 -10.36
CA LEU A 87 14.09 18.94 -11.34
C LEU A 87 13.59 19.10 -12.78
N GLU A 88 12.28 19.13 -13.01
CA GLU A 88 11.69 19.39 -14.32
C GLU A 88 12.01 20.82 -14.80
N GLU A 89 11.99 21.79 -13.91
CA GLU A 89 12.37 23.17 -14.21
C GLU A 89 13.87 23.29 -14.48
N GLU A 90 14.73 22.66 -13.67
CA GLU A 90 16.19 22.59 -13.92
C GLU A 90 16.47 21.96 -15.31
N LEU A 91 15.76 20.87 -15.65
CA LEU A 91 15.91 20.20 -16.93
C LEU A 91 15.47 21.11 -18.11
N ARG A 92 14.39 21.85 -17.94
CA ARG A 92 13.89 22.80 -18.95
C ARG A 92 14.87 23.94 -19.19
N GLN A 93 15.47 24.47 -18.11
CA GLN A 93 16.50 25.51 -18.21
C GLN A 93 17.73 25.00 -18.96
N LEU A 94 18.22 23.81 -18.61
CA LEU A 94 19.34 23.19 -19.33
C LEU A 94 19.02 22.92 -20.81
N ASP A 95 17.82 22.42 -21.10
CA ASP A 95 17.37 22.20 -22.49
C ASP A 95 17.33 23.52 -23.29
N GLN A 96 16.95 24.63 -22.65
CA GLN A 96 16.98 25.96 -23.25
C GLN A 96 18.42 26.44 -23.50
N GLU A 97 19.30 26.35 -22.50
CA GLU A 97 20.71 26.75 -22.63
C GLU A 97 21.44 25.94 -23.71
N ILE A 98 21.19 24.63 -23.80
CA ILE A 98 21.73 23.76 -24.85
C ILE A 98 21.23 24.19 -26.22
N ALA A 99 19.95 24.55 -26.35
CA ALA A 99 19.37 25.01 -27.60
C ALA A 99 19.96 26.36 -28.05
N GLU A 100 20.24 27.27 -27.12
CA GLU A 100 20.88 28.58 -27.37
C GLU A 100 22.36 28.45 -27.75
N ALA A 101 23.08 27.51 -27.11
CA ALA A 101 24.49 27.24 -27.39
C ALA A 101 24.73 26.47 -28.71
N SER A 102 23.68 25.98 -29.37
CA SER A 102 23.80 25.17 -30.58
C SER A 102 24.34 25.99 -31.77
N PRO A 103 25.32 25.48 -32.56
CA PRO A 103 25.97 26.24 -33.65
C PRO A 103 25.03 26.83 -34.70
N GLY A 104 23.83 26.27 -34.86
CA GLY A 104 22.80 26.76 -35.79
C GLY A 104 21.71 27.64 -35.16
N ALA A 105 21.82 28.00 -33.88
CA ALA A 105 20.86 28.87 -33.20
C ALA A 105 20.77 30.26 -33.85
N GLN A 106 21.90 30.82 -34.31
CA GLN A 106 21.95 32.14 -34.96
C GLN A 106 21.47 32.12 -36.42
N THR A 107 21.52 30.96 -37.09
CA THR A 107 21.13 30.80 -38.50
C THR A 107 19.72 30.21 -38.66
N GLY A 108 19.03 29.91 -37.55
CA GLY A 108 17.70 29.29 -37.54
C GLY A 108 17.70 27.78 -37.83
N HIS A 109 18.86 27.19 -38.11
CA HIS A 109 19.00 25.76 -38.39
C HIS A 109 19.30 24.99 -37.09
N ARG A 110 18.28 24.56 -36.35
CA ARG A 110 18.49 23.69 -35.18
C ARG A 110 18.93 22.29 -35.61
N HIS A 111 20.02 21.81 -35.03
CA HIS A 111 20.41 20.41 -35.18
C HIS A 111 19.39 19.50 -34.47
N PRO A 112 19.07 18.33 -35.03
CA PRO A 112 18.18 17.38 -34.38
C PRO A 112 18.80 16.87 -33.07
N ALA A 113 18.00 16.81 -32.01
CA ALA A 113 18.43 16.27 -30.72
C ALA A 113 18.86 14.80 -30.87
N SER A 114 20.03 14.44 -30.34
CA SER A 114 20.56 13.08 -30.45
C SER A 114 21.31 12.68 -29.20
N ARG A 115 20.70 11.84 -28.36
CA ARG A 115 21.36 11.26 -27.17
C ARG A 115 22.72 10.62 -27.51
N ARG A 116 22.83 9.99 -28.69
CA ARG A 116 24.08 9.35 -29.15
C ARG A 116 25.13 10.37 -29.57
N GLY A 117 24.71 11.47 -30.18
CA GLY A 117 25.58 12.60 -30.52
C GLY A 117 26.08 13.31 -29.27
N ASP A 118 25.20 13.48 -28.28
CA ASP A 118 25.50 14.12 -27.00
C ASP A 118 26.56 13.35 -26.20
N THR A 119 26.59 12.02 -26.27
CA THR A 119 27.68 11.22 -25.64
C THR A 119 29.04 11.38 -26.31
N GLN A 120 29.09 11.77 -27.59
CA GLN A 120 30.33 11.87 -28.36
C GLN A 120 30.88 13.31 -28.42
N PHE A 121 30.00 14.31 -28.32
CA PHE A 121 30.33 15.74 -28.43
C PHE A 121 29.77 16.60 -27.30
N GLY A 122 29.28 15.97 -26.22
CA GLY A 122 28.57 16.65 -25.12
C GLY A 122 29.47 17.62 -24.37
N ASN A 123 29.04 18.88 -24.36
CA ASN A 123 29.58 19.92 -23.48
C ASN A 123 29.15 19.68 -22.01
N ASP A 124 29.63 20.51 -21.09
CA ASP A 124 29.31 20.39 -19.66
C ASP A 124 27.79 20.46 -19.38
N LEU A 125 27.04 21.22 -20.17
CA LEU A 125 25.57 21.30 -20.09
C LEU A 125 24.90 19.94 -20.35
N HIS A 126 25.37 19.17 -21.35
CA HIS A 126 24.86 17.83 -21.61
C HIS A 126 25.15 16.86 -20.45
N ARG A 127 26.30 17.02 -19.78
CA ARG A 127 26.63 16.21 -18.59
C ARG A 127 25.71 16.55 -17.42
N GLN A 128 25.47 17.84 -17.17
CA GLN A 128 24.55 18.30 -16.13
C GLN A 128 23.12 17.82 -16.41
N ARG A 129 22.67 17.91 -17.67
CA ARG A 129 21.37 17.37 -18.09
C ARG A 129 21.23 15.87 -17.78
N LEU A 130 22.27 15.07 -18.04
CA LEU A 130 22.26 13.65 -17.72
C LEU A 130 22.21 13.38 -16.21
N ASP A 131 22.89 14.20 -15.41
CA ASP A 131 22.82 14.11 -13.94
C ASP A 131 21.40 14.42 -13.42
N VAL A 132 20.78 15.50 -13.90
CA VAL A 132 19.39 15.84 -13.58
C VAL A 132 18.44 14.71 -13.97
N LEU A 133 18.58 14.15 -15.17
CA LEU A 133 17.77 13.01 -15.62
C LEU A 133 17.95 11.78 -14.73
N GLY A 134 19.16 11.53 -14.22
CA GLY A 134 19.42 10.48 -13.23
C GLY A 134 18.67 10.72 -11.92
N ARG A 135 18.71 11.96 -11.41
CA ARG A 135 17.95 12.36 -10.20
C ARG A 135 16.44 12.23 -10.42
N VAL A 136 15.94 12.67 -11.57
CA VAL A 136 14.52 12.54 -11.97
C VAL A 136 14.08 11.09 -11.97
N PHE A 137 14.88 10.18 -12.55
CA PHE A 137 14.58 8.76 -12.57
C PHE A 137 14.37 8.18 -11.17
N LEU A 138 15.30 8.48 -10.25
CA LEU A 138 15.22 8.01 -8.85
C LEU A 138 14.02 8.61 -8.11
N LYS A 139 13.75 9.91 -8.28
CA LYS A 139 12.64 10.58 -7.61
C LYS A 139 11.28 10.11 -8.13
N LEU A 140 11.15 9.88 -9.44
CA LEU A 140 9.94 9.30 -10.03
C LEU A 140 9.69 7.88 -9.50
N GLU A 141 10.72 7.06 -9.35
CA GLU A 141 10.59 5.73 -8.74
C GLU A 141 10.06 5.83 -7.29
N GLN A 142 10.65 6.72 -6.48
CA GLN A 142 10.24 6.96 -5.09
C GLN A 142 8.79 7.42 -5.01
N TYR A 143 8.41 8.39 -5.83
CA TYR A 143 7.04 8.91 -5.91
C TYR A 143 6.04 7.84 -6.31
N ASN A 144 6.30 7.09 -7.39
CA ASN A 144 5.39 6.06 -7.88
C ASN A 144 5.21 4.92 -6.88
N LYS A 145 6.29 4.51 -6.19
CA LYS A 145 6.24 3.52 -5.13
C LYS A 145 5.42 4.00 -3.93
N ALA A 146 5.66 5.23 -3.48
CA ALA A 146 4.91 5.84 -2.38
C ALA A 146 3.42 5.98 -2.72
N LEU A 147 3.10 6.41 -3.94
CA LEU A 147 1.72 6.59 -4.40
C LEU A 147 0.98 5.26 -4.49
N SER A 148 1.63 4.23 -5.02
CA SER A 148 1.06 2.87 -5.11
C SER A 148 0.82 2.28 -3.72
N ALA A 149 1.82 2.33 -2.84
CA ALA A 149 1.69 1.84 -1.47
C ALA A 149 0.59 2.57 -0.69
N PHE A 150 0.50 3.90 -0.84
CA PHE A 150 -0.55 4.67 -0.19
C PHE A 150 -1.95 4.36 -0.76
N SER A 151 -2.08 4.18 -2.07
CA SER A 151 -3.32 3.76 -2.72
C SER A 151 -3.81 2.41 -2.19
N GLU A 152 -2.92 1.44 -2.03
CA GLU A 152 -3.23 0.14 -1.45
C GLU A 152 -3.74 0.26 -0.01
N VAL A 153 -3.07 1.05 0.83
CA VAL A 153 -3.50 1.30 2.22
C VAL A 153 -4.84 2.04 2.28
N LYS A 154 -5.08 2.99 1.37
CA LYS A 154 -6.33 3.75 1.32
C LYS A 154 -7.54 2.88 1.00
N GLN A 155 -7.36 1.84 0.19
CA GLN A 155 -8.39 0.86 -0.15
C GLN A 155 -8.72 -0.12 0.99
N LEU A 156 -7.91 -0.17 2.05
CA LEU A 156 -8.21 -1.02 3.20
C LEU A 156 -9.46 -0.52 3.94
N PRO A 157 -10.32 -1.45 4.40
CA PRO A 157 -11.51 -1.10 5.15
C PRO A 157 -11.13 -0.43 6.48
N SER A 158 -11.86 0.62 6.84
CA SER A 158 -11.71 1.25 8.14
C SER A 158 -12.03 0.26 9.26
N ALA A 159 -11.30 0.38 10.38
CA ALA A 159 -11.52 -0.45 11.54
C ALA A 159 -12.94 -0.27 12.09
N ARG A 160 -13.60 -1.38 12.46
CA ARG A 160 -14.93 -1.32 13.09
C ARG A 160 -14.81 -0.70 14.49
N PRO A 161 -15.66 0.26 14.87
CA PRO A 161 -15.58 0.89 16.20
C PRO A 161 -15.67 -0.12 17.36
N SER A 162 -16.49 -1.17 17.21
CA SER A 162 -16.62 -2.25 18.19
C SER A 162 -15.31 -3.00 18.42
N ASP A 163 -14.55 -3.25 17.35
CA ASP A 163 -13.29 -3.99 17.42
C ASP A 163 -12.20 -3.13 18.05
N VAL A 164 -12.18 -1.83 17.72
CA VAL A 164 -11.25 -0.86 18.31
C VAL A 164 -11.52 -0.70 19.82
N GLU A 165 -12.78 -0.68 20.25
CA GLU A 165 -13.10 -0.60 21.68
C GLU A 165 -12.62 -1.85 22.44
N LYS A 166 -12.82 -3.05 21.88
CA LYS A 166 -12.27 -4.29 22.45
C LYS A 166 -10.75 -4.24 22.56
N TYR A 167 -10.09 -3.74 21.52
CA TYR A 167 -8.63 -3.58 21.54
C TYR A 167 -8.20 -2.58 22.61
N ARG A 168 -8.87 -1.43 22.71
CA ARG A 168 -8.60 -0.41 23.72
C ARG A 168 -8.81 -0.94 25.15
N ALA A 169 -9.88 -1.68 25.40
CA ALA A 169 -10.15 -2.31 26.69
C ALA A 169 -9.05 -3.30 27.08
N TRP A 170 -8.63 -4.16 26.14
CA TRP A 170 -7.54 -5.10 26.37
C TRP A 170 -6.20 -4.38 26.63
N MET A 171 -5.88 -3.33 25.88
CA MET A 171 -4.68 -2.51 26.07
C MET A 171 -4.67 -1.83 27.44
N LYS A 172 -5.81 -1.30 27.89
CA LYS A 172 -5.95 -0.71 29.24
C LYS A 172 -5.76 -1.74 30.35
N GLN A 173 -6.30 -2.95 30.15
CA GLN A 173 -6.22 -4.01 31.17
C GLN A 173 -4.82 -4.61 31.29
N ARG A 174 -4.15 -4.86 30.15
CA ARG A 174 -2.85 -5.55 30.11
C ARG A 174 -1.66 -4.61 30.11
N ASN A 175 -1.87 -3.34 29.73
CA ASN A 175 -0.85 -2.31 29.59
C ASN A 175 0.48 -2.81 28.98
N PRO A 176 0.45 -3.49 27.82
CA PRO A 176 1.63 -4.18 27.29
C PRO A 176 2.68 -3.22 26.73
N ILE A 177 2.31 -1.99 26.38
CA ILE A 177 3.20 -0.96 25.83
C ILE A 177 2.89 0.40 26.47
N HIS A 178 3.82 1.35 26.32
CA HIS A 178 3.70 2.68 26.92
C HIS A 178 2.45 3.43 26.42
N GLU A 179 1.85 4.28 27.28
CA GLU A 179 0.63 5.04 26.95
C GLU A 179 0.80 5.89 25.67
N ALA A 180 1.95 6.55 25.54
CA ALA A 180 2.29 7.34 24.35
C ALA A 180 2.19 6.53 23.05
N GLU A 181 2.53 5.24 23.10
CA GLU A 181 2.47 4.34 21.95
C GLU A 181 1.05 3.85 21.70
N SER A 182 0.21 3.65 22.72
CA SER A 182 -1.16 3.14 22.58
C SER A 182 -2.19 4.18 22.12
N ARG A 183 -1.88 5.49 22.24
CA ARG A 183 -2.71 6.62 21.78
C ARG A 183 -3.10 6.57 20.30
N PHE A 184 -2.44 5.74 19.49
CA PHE A 184 -2.85 5.54 18.10
C PHE A 184 -4.30 5.04 17.97
N LEU A 185 -4.79 4.27 18.96
CA LEU A 185 -6.15 3.73 18.99
C LEU A 185 -7.23 4.80 19.21
N GLU A 186 -6.87 6.03 19.59
CA GLU A 186 -7.82 7.14 19.74
C GLU A 186 -8.24 7.73 18.39
N ARG A 187 -7.47 7.48 17.33
CA ARG A 187 -7.66 8.07 15.99
C ARG A 187 -8.53 7.17 15.10
N GLN A 188 -9.78 6.94 15.47
CA GLN A 188 -10.68 5.98 14.79
C GLN A 188 -10.72 6.12 13.26
N ALA A 189 -10.77 7.35 12.74
CA ALA A 189 -10.85 7.62 11.30
C ALA A 189 -9.58 7.19 10.52
N ASP A 190 -8.44 7.09 11.21
CA ASP A 190 -7.15 6.73 10.63
C ASP A 190 -6.85 5.23 10.80
N LEU A 191 -7.73 4.44 11.42
CA LEU A 191 -7.49 3.01 11.71
C LEU A 191 -8.01 2.08 10.60
N VAL A 192 -7.22 1.06 10.28
CA VAL A 192 -7.55 -0.06 9.39
C VAL A 192 -7.38 -1.40 10.06
N ASN A 193 -8.20 -2.36 9.65
CA ASN A 193 -8.04 -3.76 10.01
C ASN A 193 -7.66 -4.58 8.78
N PHE A 194 -6.79 -5.56 8.96
CA PHE A 194 -6.52 -6.57 7.93
C PHE A 194 -7.64 -7.62 7.93
N SER A 195 -8.88 -7.21 7.68
CA SER A 195 -9.97 -8.17 7.54
C SER A 195 -9.82 -8.88 6.19
N SER A 196 -9.41 -10.16 6.23
CA SER A 196 -9.61 -11.09 5.12
C SER A 196 -11.06 -10.96 4.63
N LYS A 197 -11.27 -10.87 3.32
CA LYS A 197 -12.51 -10.54 2.58
C LYS A 197 -13.81 -11.29 3.00
N ARG A 198 -13.80 -12.11 4.05
CA ARG A 198 -14.90 -12.95 4.54
C ARG A 198 -15.90 -12.29 5.49
N HIS A 199 -15.67 -11.06 5.97
CA HIS A 199 -16.61 -10.39 6.89
C HIS A 199 -17.38 -9.19 6.30
N ALA A 200 -17.18 -8.88 5.01
CA ALA A 200 -17.97 -7.85 4.31
C ALA A 200 -19.41 -8.30 3.98
N SER A 201 -19.79 -9.55 4.27
CA SER A 201 -21.05 -10.16 3.82
C SER A 201 -22.15 -10.29 4.89
N ILE A 202 -22.04 -9.67 6.08
CA ILE A 202 -23.06 -9.84 7.14
C ILE A 202 -23.76 -8.54 7.61
N ASP A 203 -23.35 -7.35 7.16
CA ASP A 203 -24.03 -6.09 7.55
C ASP A 203 -24.72 -5.38 6.36
N HIS A 204 -25.49 -6.13 5.56
CA HIS A 204 -26.54 -5.56 4.72
C HIS A 204 -27.91 -6.01 5.23
N SER A 205 -28.30 -5.50 6.40
CA SER A 205 -29.71 -5.41 6.79
C SER A 205 -30.19 -3.98 6.57
N ALA A 206 -31.35 -3.86 5.93
CA ALA A 206 -32.14 -2.66 5.62
C ALA A 206 -31.80 -1.95 4.29
N GLY A 207 -32.62 -2.26 3.26
CA GLY A 207 -32.96 -1.28 2.22
C GLY A 207 -32.55 -1.60 0.78
N THR A 208 -32.60 -2.86 0.32
CA THR A 208 -32.37 -3.15 -1.11
C THR A 208 -33.62 -2.84 -1.92
N ASN A 209 -33.68 -1.62 -2.44
CA ASN A 209 -34.48 -1.30 -3.62
C ASN A 209 -34.10 -2.24 -4.77
N GLN A 210 -35.12 -2.79 -5.39
CA GLN A 210 -35.04 -3.60 -6.59
C GLN A 210 -34.53 -2.77 -7.76
N HIS A 211 -33.23 -2.79 -8.05
CA HIS A 211 -32.70 -2.49 -9.39
C HIS A 211 -31.41 -3.31 -9.64
N ALA A 212 -31.48 -4.61 -9.38
CA ALA A 212 -30.55 -5.57 -9.96
C ALA A 212 -31.03 -5.93 -11.38
N ASN A 213 -30.09 -6.02 -12.32
CA ASN A 213 -30.24 -6.48 -13.70
C ASN A 213 -30.64 -5.45 -14.78
N MET A 214 -29.85 -4.38 -14.94
CA MET A 214 -29.77 -3.71 -16.25
C MET A 214 -28.33 -3.39 -16.66
N TRP A 215 -27.43 -4.37 -16.60
CA TRP A 215 -26.20 -4.29 -17.40
C TRP A 215 -25.65 -5.68 -17.73
N LEU A 216 -26.45 -6.45 -18.47
CA LEU A 216 -26.05 -7.75 -19.01
C LEU A 216 -26.42 -7.96 -20.48
N PRO A 217 -26.30 -6.94 -21.36
CA PRO A 217 -26.11 -7.25 -22.78
C PRO A 217 -25.01 -6.42 -23.47
N LEU A 218 -23.81 -6.28 -22.89
CA LEU A 218 -22.67 -5.65 -23.59
C LEU A 218 -21.38 -6.51 -23.67
N PHE A 219 -21.36 -7.70 -23.08
CA PHE A 219 -20.27 -8.66 -23.28
C PHE A 219 -20.11 -9.26 -24.71
N PRO A 220 -21.11 -9.25 -25.63
CA PRO A 220 -20.90 -9.84 -26.96
C PRO A 220 -19.97 -9.04 -27.89
N PHE A 221 -19.78 -7.73 -27.67
CA PHE A 221 -19.07 -6.87 -28.62
C PHE A 221 -17.53 -6.96 -28.52
N VAL A 222 -16.98 -7.31 -27.36
CA VAL A 222 -15.52 -7.39 -27.17
C VAL A 222 -14.94 -8.71 -27.72
N ALA A 223 -15.72 -9.78 -27.74
CA ALA A 223 -15.30 -11.08 -28.28
C ALA A 223 -15.15 -11.10 -29.82
N PHE A 224 -15.66 -10.08 -30.52
CA PHE A 224 -15.58 -10.01 -31.98
C PHE A 224 -14.25 -9.41 -32.49
N SER A 225 -13.45 -8.79 -31.63
CA SER A 225 -12.26 -8.04 -32.08
C SER A 225 -10.97 -8.88 -32.20
N ILE A 226 -10.99 -10.17 -31.87
CA ILE A 226 -9.75 -10.98 -31.68
C ILE A 226 -9.70 -12.24 -32.58
N VAL A 227 -10.69 -12.52 -33.43
CA VAL A 227 -10.68 -13.68 -34.33
C VAL A 227 -10.76 -13.24 -35.80
N PRO A 228 -9.72 -13.45 -36.63
CA PRO A 228 -9.69 -12.94 -38.02
C PRO A 228 -10.57 -13.70 -39.02
N SER A 229 -11.24 -14.79 -38.64
CA SER A 229 -12.06 -15.59 -39.57
C SER A 229 -13.52 -15.74 -39.13
N LEU A 230 -14.43 -15.57 -40.10
CA LEU A 230 -15.89 -15.61 -39.90
C LEU A 230 -16.39 -16.99 -39.41
N LEU A 231 -15.70 -18.08 -39.78
CA LEU A 231 -16.07 -19.44 -39.35
C LEU A 231 -15.87 -19.65 -37.85
N GLY A 232 -14.79 -19.11 -37.26
CA GLY A 232 -14.53 -19.23 -35.82
C GLY A 232 -15.62 -18.57 -34.97
N ARG A 233 -16.21 -17.48 -35.47
CA ARG A 233 -17.28 -16.74 -34.80
C ARG A 233 -18.59 -17.52 -34.78
N ILE A 234 -18.94 -18.21 -35.86
CA ILE A 234 -20.14 -19.06 -35.92
C ILE A 234 -20.03 -20.22 -34.93
N VAL A 235 -18.86 -20.85 -34.82
CA VAL A 235 -18.63 -21.96 -33.88
C VAL A 235 -18.75 -21.50 -32.43
N VAL A 236 -18.18 -20.34 -32.09
CA VAL A 236 -18.27 -19.79 -30.72
C VAL A 236 -19.72 -19.42 -30.36
N ILE A 237 -20.47 -18.82 -31.29
CA ILE A 237 -21.89 -18.51 -31.07
C ILE A 237 -22.71 -19.80 -30.90
N ALA A 238 -22.44 -20.84 -31.70
CA ALA A 238 -23.10 -22.14 -31.59
C ALA A 238 -22.79 -22.86 -30.26
N LEU A 239 -21.56 -22.73 -29.75
CA LEU A 239 -21.18 -23.30 -28.46
C LEU A 239 -21.85 -22.57 -27.29
N ILE A 240 -21.89 -21.23 -27.34
CA ILE A 240 -22.55 -20.41 -26.30
C ILE A 240 -24.06 -20.66 -26.31
N SER A 241 -24.69 -20.76 -27.49
CA SER A 241 -26.12 -21.07 -27.60
C SER A 241 -26.46 -22.48 -27.13
N ALA A 242 -25.61 -23.47 -27.42
CA ALA A 242 -25.80 -24.84 -26.91
C ALA A 242 -25.67 -24.93 -25.39
N VAL A 243 -24.72 -24.19 -24.79
CA VAL A 243 -24.57 -24.12 -23.32
C VAL A 243 -25.74 -23.37 -22.68
N GLY A 244 -26.25 -22.31 -23.32
CA GLY A 244 -27.46 -21.60 -22.90
C GLY A 244 -28.71 -22.50 -22.97
N LEU A 245 -28.88 -23.26 -24.04
CA LEU A 245 -30.00 -24.18 -24.19
C LEU A 245 -29.96 -25.32 -23.16
N ARG A 246 -28.76 -25.83 -22.85
CA ARG A 246 -28.57 -26.90 -21.85
C ARG A 246 -28.83 -26.42 -20.42
N THR A 247 -28.51 -25.16 -20.11
CA THR A 247 -28.77 -24.56 -18.80
C THR A 247 -30.25 -24.24 -18.58
N VAL A 248 -30.95 -23.79 -19.63
CA VAL A 248 -32.40 -23.56 -19.61
C VAL A 248 -33.19 -24.87 -19.49
N THR A 249 -32.76 -25.96 -20.14
CA THR A 249 -33.49 -27.25 -20.04
C THR A 249 -33.19 -28.06 -18.78
N SER A 250 -32.10 -27.74 -18.06
CA SER A 250 -31.69 -28.48 -16.85
C SER A 250 -32.19 -27.84 -15.55
N THR A 251 -32.97 -26.75 -15.62
CA THR A 251 -33.56 -26.08 -14.45
C THR A 251 -35.08 -26.31 -14.41
N PRO A 252 -35.60 -27.16 -13.50
CA PRO A 252 -37.02 -27.50 -13.45
C PRO A 252 -37.93 -26.32 -13.02
N GLU A 253 -37.36 -25.21 -12.55
CA GLU A 253 -38.13 -24.01 -12.15
C GLU A 253 -38.54 -23.12 -13.33
N PHE A 254 -37.83 -23.14 -14.46
CA PHE A 254 -38.17 -22.30 -15.62
C PHE A 254 -39.33 -22.86 -16.47
N MET A 255 -39.62 -24.15 -16.36
CA MET A 255 -40.73 -24.79 -17.07
C MET A 255 -42.11 -24.48 -16.47
N ALA A 256 -42.17 -23.85 -15.30
CA ALA A 256 -43.43 -23.55 -14.60
C ALA A 256 -44.03 -22.18 -14.95
N ILE A 257 -43.31 -21.30 -15.67
CA ILE A 257 -43.73 -19.89 -15.80
C ILE A 257 -44.22 -19.51 -17.21
N MET A 258 -44.09 -20.35 -18.25
CA MET A 258 -44.75 -20.02 -19.52
C MET A 258 -44.92 -21.22 -20.46
N THR A 259 -46.16 -21.52 -20.85
CA THR A 259 -46.48 -22.55 -21.84
C THR A 259 -45.89 -22.19 -23.20
N VAL A 260 -45.19 -23.16 -23.81
CA VAL A 260 -44.47 -23.11 -25.11
C VAL A 260 -45.24 -22.43 -26.26
N ARG A 261 -46.58 -22.37 -26.19
CA ARG A 261 -47.43 -21.69 -27.17
C ARG A 261 -47.23 -20.17 -27.23
N GLU A 262 -46.82 -19.50 -26.15
CA GLU A 262 -46.72 -18.02 -26.14
C GLU A 262 -45.41 -17.53 -26.79
N TRP A 263 -44.33 -18.29 -26.66
CA TRP A 263 -43.04 -17.98 -27.30
C TRP A 263 -43.07 -18.08 -28.83
N MET A 264 -43.92 -18.96 -29.38
CA MET A 264 -44.06 -19.11 -30.83
C MET A 264 -44.70 -17.89 -31.50
N TYR A 265 -45.53 -17.13 -30.78
CA TYR A 265 -46.14 -15.91 -31.33
C TYR A 265 -45.19 -14.72 -31.31
N THR A 266 -44.26 -14.64 -30.35
CA THR A 266 -43.29 -13.54 -30.25
C THR A 266 -42.09 -13.71 -31.17
N ALA A 267 -41.81 -14.92 -31.65
CA ALA A 267 -40.67 -15.20 -32.51
C ALA A 267 -40.97 -15.09 -34.02
N PHE A 268 -42.24 -14.87 -34.42
CA PHE A 268 -42.65 -14.79 -35.83
C PHE A 268 -43.33 -13.46 -36.21
N MET A 269 -43.15 -12.41 -35.39
CA MET A 269 -43.48 -11.03 -35.75
C MET A 269 -42.20 -10.20 -35.83
#